data_AF-A0A9D3UYT3-F1
#
_entry.id   AF-A0A9D3UYT3-F1
#
_cell.length_a   1.000
_cell.length_b   1.000
_cell.length_c   1.000
_cell.angle_alpha   90.00
_cell.angle_beta   90.00
_cell.angle_gamma   90.00
#
_symmetry.space_group_name_H-M   'P 1'
#
loop_
_entity.id
_entity.type
_entity.pdbx_description
1 polymer ?
#
loop_
_entity_poly.entity_id
_entity_poly.type
_entity_poly.pdbx_seq_one_letter_code
_entity_poly.pdbx_strand_id
1 'polypeptide(L)'
;MVLWGGLIRDERGDYVWGFMLKIGYTDSLQAEFCGVRKGLHLARRLGVPKLIMELDVMLAVCFLNHPFDDIHPLNTLVRDCLAVIIEG
;
A
#
# COMPACT_ATOMS: atom_id res chain seq x y z
N MET A 1 -11.71 -15.28 4.63
CA MET A 1 -10.68 -14.69 5.49
C MET A 1 -9.49 -14.34 4.62
N VAL A 2 -9.09 -13.08 4.61
CA VAL A 2 -8.06 -12.51 3.74
C VAL A 2 -6.85 -12.17 4.61
N LEU A 3 -5.69 -12.55 4.11
CA LEU A 3 -4.39 -12.13 4.58
C LEU A 3 -3.82 -11.18 3.52
N TRP A 4 -3.08 -10.18 3.96
CA TRP A 4 -2.18 -9.45 3.07
C TRP A 4 -0.78 -9.47 3.65
N GLY A 5 0.17 -9.11 2.82
CA GLY A 5 1.55 -8.92 3.23
C GLY A 5 2.32 -8.16 2.18
N GLY A 6 3.52 -7.79 2.55
CA GLY A 6 4.45 -7.14 1.66
C GLY A 6 5.86 -7.33 2.19
N LEU A 7 6.82 -7.02 1.33
CA LEU A 7 8.23 -7.07 1.68
C LEU A 7 8.90 -5.82 1.13
N ILE A 8 9.90 -5.35 1.86
CA ILE A 8 10.77 -4.23 1.51
C ILE A 8 12.11 -4.82 1.13
N ARG A 9 12.61 -4.41 -0.03
CA ARG A 9 13.95 -4.73 -0.51
C ARG A 9 14.80 -3.47 -0.56
N ASP A 10 16.11 -3.65 -0.47
CA ASP A 10 17.04 -2.58 -0.78
C ASP A 10 17.23 -2.42 -2.30
N GLU A 11 18.08 -1.49 -2.70
CA GLU A 11 18.41 -1.19 -4.09
C GLU A 11 19.10 -2.35 -4.84
N ARG A 12 19.64 -3.35 -4.12
CA ARG A 12 20.24 -4.56 -4.70
C ARG A 12 19.21 -5.68 -4.87
N GLY A 13 17.99 -5.47 -4.39
CA GLY A 13 16.93 -6.47 -4.36
C GLY A 13 17.01 -7.39 -3.13
N ASP A 14 17.92 -7.12 -2.19
CA ASP A 14 18.07 -7.93 -0.99
C ASP A 14 16.93 -7.65 -0.01
N TYR A 15 16.47 -8.69 0.68
CA TYR A 15 15.40 -8.57 1.67
C TYR A 15 15.84 -7.71 2.85
N VAL A 16 15.04 -6.70 3.17
CA VAL A 16 15.24 -5.83 4.35
C VAL A 16 14.21 -6.14 5.42
N TRP A 17 12.92 -6.19 5.04
CA TRP A 17 11.83 -6.42 5.98
C TRP A 17 10.61 -7.04 5.31
N GLY A 18 9.77 -7.72 6.09
CA GLY A 18 8.52 -8.32 5.63
C GLY A 18 7.42 -8.13 6.65
N PHE A 19 6.19 -8.05 6.18
CA PHE A 19 5.01 -7.96 7.05
C PHE A 19 3.87 -8.80 6.50
N MET A 20 3.06 -9.34 7.41
CA MET A 20 1.83 -10.04 7.10
C MET A 20 0.80 -9.68 8.17
N LEU A 21 -0.45 -9.47 7.76
CA LEU A 21 -1.54 -9.19 8.69
C LEU A 21 -2.81 -9.91 8.25
N LYS A 22 -3.58 -10.33 9.25
CA LYS A 22 -4.92 -10.89 9.10
C LYS A 22 -5.97 -9.81 9.37
N ILE A 23 -6.83 -9.53 8.40
CA ILE A 23 -7.81 -8.42 8.45
C ILE A 23 -9.24 -8.91 8.60
N GLY A 24 -9.52 -10.16 8.23
CA GLY A 24 -10.87 -10.74 8.30
C GLY A 24 -11.45 -10.96 6.91
N TYR A 25 -12.69 -10.54 6.65
CA TYR A 25 -13.32 -10.68 5.33
C TYR A 25 -13.40 -9.29 4.68
N THR A 26 -12.80 -9.16 3.50
CA THR A 26 -12.75 -7.92 2.72
C THR A 26 -12.62 -8.30 1.24
N ASP A 27 -12.89 -7.36 0.34
CA ASP A 27 -12.66 -7.59 -1.08
C ASP A 27 -11.16 -7.51 -1.42
N SER A 28 -10.78 -8.05 -2.59
CA SER A 28 -9.38 -8.14 -3.00
C SER A 28 -8.72 -6.77 -3.14
N LEU A 29 -9.47 -5.73 -3.51
CA LEU A 29 -8.92 -4.41 -3.77
C LEU A 29 -8.72 -3.62 -2.47
N GLN A 30 -9.66 -3.71 -1.53
CA GLN A 30 -9.51 -3.26 -0.16
C GLN A 30 -8.33 -3.92 0.53
N ALA A 31 -8.15 -5.24 0.29
CA ALA A 31 -6.98 -5.95 0.79
C ALA A 31 -5.68 -5.32 0.26
N GLU A 32 -5.55 -5.11 -1.05
CA GLU A 32 -4.35 -4.46 -1.57
C GLU A 32 -4.11 -3.08 -0.95
N PHE A 33 -5.13 -2.22 -0.90
CA PHE A 33 -4.96 -0.86 -0.39
C PHE A 33 -4.53 -0.78 1.06
N CYS A 34 -5.02 -1.66 1.93
CA CYS A 34 -4.52 -1.63 3.30
C CYS A 34 -3.25 -2.45 3.55
N GLY A 35 -2.84 -3.31 2.61
CA GLY A 35 -1.45 -3.75 2.46
C GLY A 35 -0.52 -2.58 2.14
N VAL A 36 -0.85 -1.78 1.13
CA VAL A 36 -0.15 -0.54 0.73
C VAL A 36 0.01 0.41 1.90
N ARG A 37 -1.10 0.77 2.58
CA ARG A 37 -1.07 1.67 3.73
C ARG A 37 -0.12 1.19 4.83
N LYS A 38 -0.14 -0.12 5.14
CA LYS A 38 0.74 -0.70 6.17
C LYS A 38 2.20 -0.70 5.72
N GLY A 39 2.48 -1.02 4.46
CA GLY A 39 3.82 -0.98 3.88
C GLY A 39 4.42 0.42 3.92
N LEU A 40 3.65 1.44 3.54
CA LEU A 40 4.07 2.85 3.59
C LEU A 40 4.40 3.31 5.02
N HIS A 41 3.55 3.01 6.00
CA HIS A 41 3.83 3.35 7.40
C HIS A 41 5.06 2.62 7.94
N LEU A 42 5.25 1.35 7.55
CA LEU A 42 6.44 0.58 7.94
C LEU A 42 7.70 1.22 7.36
N ALA A 43 7.72 1.52 6.07
CA ALA A 43 8.87 2.14 5.42
C ALA A 43 9.22 3.51 6.02
N ARG A 44 8.20 4.32 6.37
CA ARG A 44 8.40 5.58 7.10
C ARG A 44 9.01 5.37 8.48
N ARG A 45 8.54 4.37 9.23
CA ARG A 45 9.14 3.99 10.53
C ARG A 45 10.58 3.50 10.41
N LEU A 46 10.92 2.86 9.31
CA LEU A 46 12.28 2.43 8.99
C LEU A 46 13.17 3.57 8.45
N GLY A 47 12.62 4.78 8.27
CA GLY A 47 13.37 5.92 7.75
C GLY A 47 13.76 5.78 6.28
N VAL A 48 12.99 5.02 5.49
CA VAL A 48 13.23 4.84 4.05
C VAL A 48 12.55 5.99 3.28
N PRO A 49 13.30 6.96 2.73
CA PRO A 49 12.71 8.18 2.15
C PRO A 49 12.25 8.00 0.70
N LYS A 50 12.70 6.94 0.01
CA LYS A 50 12.35 6.65 -1.38
C LYS A 50 11.96 5.20 -1.51
N LEU A 51 10.76 4.96 -2.02
CA LEU A 51 10.19 3.63 -2.21
C LEU A 51 9.72 3.48 -3.65
N ILE A 52 10.05 2.35 -4.26
CA ILE A 52 9.34 1.85 -5.43
C ILE A 52 8.36 0.81 -4.90
N MET A 53 7.07 1.05 -5.14
CA MET A 53 6.01 0.14 -4.73
C MET A 53 5.55 -0.67 -5.93
N GLU A 54 5.64 -1.98 -5.83
CA GLU A 54 5.17 -2.92 -6.83
C GLU A 54 3.85 -3.53 -6.34
N LEU A 55 2.81 -3.47 -7.18
CA LEU A 55 1.49 -4.04 -6.92
C LEU A 55 1.09 -4.90 -8.11
N ASP A 56 0.51 -6.06 -7.84
CA ASP A 56 0.01 -6.99 -8.86
C ASP A 56 -1.41 -6.62 -9.34
N VAL A 57 -2.06 -5.65 -8.69
CA VAL A 57 -3.38 -5.14 -9.05
C VAL A 57 -3.26 -3.80 -9.80
N MET A 58 -3.41 -3.86 -11.13
CA MET A 58 -3.41 -2.69 -12.02
C MET A 58 -4.39 -1.60 -11.56
N LEU A 59 -5.58 -1.98 -11.08
CA LEU A 59 -6.58 -1.01 -10.63
C LEU A 59 -6.11 -0.20 -9.41
N ALA A 60 -5.34 -0.81 -8.51
CA ALA A 60 -4.76 -0.11 -7.37
C ALA A 60 -3.70 0.89 -7.84
N VAL A 61 -2.87 0.50 -8.82
CA VAL A 61 -1.89 1.40 -9.46
C VAL A 61 -2.59 2.57 -10.15
N CYS A 62 -3.68 2.32 -10.89
CA CYS A 62 -4.46 3.37 -11.53
C CYS A 62 -5.01 4.38 -10.52
N PHE A 63 -5.59 3.90 -9.43
CA PHE A 63 -6.16 4.73 -8.36
C PHE A 63 -5.11 5.56 -7.59
N LEU A 64 -3.89 5.06 -7.44
CA LEU A 64 -2.80 5.82 -6.81
C LEU A 64 -2.21 6.88 -7.75
N ASN A 65 -2.24 6.66 -9.07
CA ASN A 65 -1.68 7.61 -10.06
C ASN A 65 -2.70 8.62 -10.58
N HIS A 66 -3.99 8.28 -10.56
CA HIS A 66 -5.07 9.13 -11.07
C HIS A 66 -6.13 9.32 -9.99
N PRO A 67 -6.23 10.54 -9.40
CA PRO A 67 -7.34 10.90 -8.55
C PRO A 67 -8.65 10.72 -9.32
N PHE A 68 -9.61 9.99 -8.74
CA PHE A 68 -10.94 9.74 -9.31
C PHE A 68 -12.02 10.38 -8.42
N ASP A 69 -13.23 10.53 -8.97
CA ASP A 69 -14.35 11.22 -8.30
C ASP A 69 -14.75 10.61 -6.96
N ASP A 70 -15.26 11.48 -6.08
CA ASP A 70 -15.40 11.25 -4.64
C ASP A 70 -16.39 10.17 -4.19
N ILE A 71 -17.06 9.51 -5.13
CA ILE A 71 -18.19 8.61 -4.89
C ILE A 71 -17.74 7.15 -4.66
N HIS A 72 -16.50 6.79 -5.02
CA HIS A 72 -16.07 5.40 -4.89
C HIS A 72 -15.88 4.99 -3.41
N PRO A 73 -16.41 3.84 -2.95
CA PRO A 73 -16.30 3.38 -1.55
C PRO A 73 -14.86 3.24 -1.03
N LEU A 74 -13.87 3.14 -1.92
CA LEU A 74 -12.45 3.02 -1.58
C LEU A 74 -11.71 4.36 -1.50
N ASN A 75 -12.36 5.47 -1.83
CA ASN A 75 -11.72 6.78 -1.91
C ASN A 75 -11.03 7.17 -0.59
N THR A 76 -11.67 6.91 0.55
CA THR A 76 -11.06 7.16 1.87
C THR A 76 -9.74 6.40 2.06
N LEU A 77 -9.71 5.12 1.67
CA LEU A 77 -8.52 4.27 1.77
C LEU A 77 -7.41 4.69 0.81
N VAL A 78 -7.77 5.09 -0.41
CA VAL A 78 -6.81 5.62 -1.39
C VAL A 78 -6.23 6.94 -0.89
N ARG A 79 -7.06 7.85 -0.39
CA ARG A 79 -6.63 9.14 0.18
C ARG A 79 -5.70 8.95 1.38
N ASP A 80 -5.99 8.00 2.27
CA ASP A 80 -5.07 7.65 3.38
C ASP A 80 -3.69 7.25 2.86
N CYS A 81 -3.63 6.42 1.81
CA CYS A 81 -2.36 6.00 1.20
C CYS A 81 -1.63 7.18 0.57
N LEU A 82 -2.35 8.02 -0.19
CA LEU A 82 -1.80 9.20 -0.85
C LEU A 82 -1.27 10.23 0.16
N ALA A 83 -1.95 10.43 1.29
CA ALA A 83 -1.48 11.33 2.35
C ALA A 83 -0.09 10.91 2.86
N VAL A 84 0.12 9.61 3.09
CA VAL A 84 1.44 9.10 3.54
C VAL A 84 2.52 9.26 2.46
N ILE A 85 2.14 9.18 1.17
CA ILE A 85 3.05 9.39 0.04
C ILE A 85 3.43 10.87 -0.10
N ILE A 86 2.47 11.79 0.05
CA ILE A 86 2.70 13.24 -0.10
C ILE A 86 3.46 13.84 1.09
N GLU A 87 3.24 13.31 2.30
CA GLU A 87 3.90 13.78 3.53
C GLU A 87 5.32 13.23 3.73
N GLY A 88 5.80 12.35 2.84
CA GLY A 88 7.12 11.70 2.92
C GLY A 88 8.15 12.37 2.01
#